data_AF-A0A6V7HSA9-F1
#
_entry.id   AF-A0A6V7HSA9-F1
#
_cell.length_a   1.000
_cell.length_b   1.000
_cell.length_c   1.000
_cell.angle_alpha   90.00
_cell.angle_beta   90.00
_cell.angle_gamma   90.00
#
_symmetry.space_group_name_H-M   'P 1'
#
loop_
_entity.id
_entity.type
_entity.pdbx_description
1 polymer ?
#
loop_
_entity_poly.entity_id
_entity_poly.type
_entity_poly.pdbx_seq_one_letter_code
_entity_poly.pdbx_strand_id
1 'polypeptide(L)'
;DKKLLRIIGSAQDSSERNYSPEIVKQKTWRNSRENSRKQDFLKFAGGVVFFSGIFYYLYEDKRKVFALEKVTPGVHKEGLKSYTIEEIGKHDNAKSGIWIYYKDGVYDITDFVAKHPGGSSKIMMAAGGSIEPFWMIFANHNVPEIYSLLESMRIGNVDMTAEEKSQKAEAIHDPYANEPKRHKALKVNGLKPFCAEPPAPMLVESFLTPL
;
A
#
# COMPACT_ATOMS: atom_id res chain seq x y z
N ASP A 1 -29.30 -1.67 -101.39
CA ASP A 1 -28.57 -2.90 -101.04
C ASP A 1 -27.16 -2.68 -100.51
N LYS A 2 -26.48 -3.79 -100.23
CA LYS A 2 -25.30 -4.01 -99.38
C LYS A 2 -24.02 -3.21 -99.76
N LYS A 3 -23.37 -2.67 -98.72
CA LYS A 3 -21.92 -2.41 -98.49
C LYS A 3 -20.92 -2.59 -99.64
N LEU A 4 -20.13 -1.53 -99.89
CA LEU A 4 -18.74 -1.40 -100.44
C LEU A 4 -18.27 0.06 -100.08
N LEU A 5 -17.02 0.56 -100.09
CA LEU A 5 -15.64 0.11 -100.38
C LEU A 5 -14.62 0.98 -99.55
N ARG A 6 -13.42 0.46 -99.23
CA ARG A 6 -12.17 1.22 -98.87
C ARG A 6 -12.26 2.08 -97.56
N ILE A 7 -11.23 2.75 -97.01
CA ILE A 7 -9.89 3.26 -97.42
C ILE A 7 -8.86 3.00 -96.27
N ILE A 8 -7.73 2.28 -96.48
CA ILE A 8 -6.31 2.75 -96.64
C ILE A 8 -5.72 3.64 -95.51
N GLY A 9 -4.53 3.26 -95.01
CA GLY A 9 -3.63 4.09 -94.16
C GLY A 9 -2.88 3.25 -93.12
N SER A 10 -1.70 2.66 -93.39
CA SER A 10 -0.34 3.26 -93.42
C SER A 10 0.21 3.63 -92.02
N ALA A 11 1.42 3.13 -91.70
CA ALA A 11 1.99 3.20 -90.36
C ALA A 11 2.95 4.39 -90.15
N GLN A 12 3.14 4.74 -88.86
CA GLN A 12 4.25 5.51 -88.28
C GLN A 12 4.67 6.83 -88.93
N ASP A 13 4.39 7.92 -88.22
CA ASP A 13 5.36 9.01 -88.04
C ASP A 13 5.44 9.39 -86.55
N SER A 14 6.55 9.99 -86.13
CA SER A 14 6.92 10.21 -84.73
C SER A 14 7.04 11.70 -84.39
N SER A 15 6.33 12.14 -83.35
CA SER A 15 6.56 13.45 -82.74
C SER A 15 6.53 13.39 -81.21
N GLU A 16 7.35 14.24 -80.60
CA GLU A 16 7.86 14.06 -79.24
C GLU A 16 6.86 14.48 -78.16
N ARG A 17 6.48 13.54 -77.28
CA ARG A 17 5.88 13.91 -75.98
C ARG A 17 6.99 14.40 -75.04
N ASN A 18 7.26 15.70 -75.13
CA ASN A 18 8.27 16.43 -74.36
C ASN A 18 8.20 16.14 -72.84
N TYR A 19 9.06 15.24 -72.37
CA TYR A 19 9.15 14.80 -70.98
C TYR A 19 10.01 15.79 -70.18
N SER A 20 9.41 16.91 -69.77
CA SER A 20 10.15 17.97 -69.07
C SER A 20 10.73 17.49 -67.72
N PRO A 21 12.07 17.46 -67.55
CA PRO A 21 12.71 16.98 -66.31
C PRO A 21 12.46 17.92 -65.12
N GLU A 22 12.12 19.19 -65.38
CA GLU A 22 11.62 20.15 -64.39
C GLU A 22 10.35 19.64 -63.70
N ILE A 23 9.35 19.21 -64.47
CA ILE A 23 8.07 18.74 -63.92
C ILE A 23 8.27 17.45 -63.11
N VAL A 24 9.17 16.56 -63.57
CA VAL A 24 9.53 15.34 -62.86
C VAL A 24 10.21 15.66 -61.52
N LYS A 25 11.21 16.56 -61.52
CA LYS A 25 11.84 17.06 -60.29
C LYS A 25 10.83 17.72 -59.36
N GLN A 26 10.00 18.64 -59.84
CA GLN A 26 8.97 19.29 -59.02
C GLN A 26 8.02 18.26 -58.39
N LYS A 27 7.65 17.20 -59.12
CA LYS A 27 6.80 16.11 -58.63
C LYS A 27 7.50 15.24 -57.58
N THR A 28 8.79 14.92 -57.74
CA THR A 28 9.55 14.15 -56.72
C THR A 28 9.85 14.99 -55.48
N TRP A 29 10.23 16.26 -55.63
CA TRP A 29 10.38 17.21 -54.50
C TRP A 29 9.07 17.38 -53.73
N ARG A 30 7.93 17.53 -54.42
CA ARG A 30 6.62 17.69 -53.77
C ARG A 30 6.19 16.41 -53.05
N ASN A 31 6.34 15.25 -53.68
CA ASN A 31 6.06 13.96 -53.04
C ASN A 31 6.95 13.71 -51.82
N SER A 32 8.25 14.02 -51.91
CA SER A 32 9.20 13.90 -50.78
C SER A 32 8.79 14.79 -49.60
N ARG A 33 8.45 16.06 -49.88
CA ARG A 33 7.99 17.02 -48.86
C ARG A 33 6.64 16.62 -48.24
N GLU A 34 5.75 16.01 -49.01
CA GLU A 34 4.49 15.45 -48.50
C GLU A 34 4.73 14.21 -47.62
N ASN A 35 5.66 13.33 -48.01
CA ASN A 35 6.02 12.15 -47.22
C ASN A 35 6.71 12.53 -45.89
N SER A 36 7.57 13.56 -45.88
CA SER A 36 8.12 14.11 -44.63
C SER A 36 6.99 14.56 -43.71
N ARG A 37 6.08 15.43 -44.19
CA ARG A 37 4.96 15.93 -43.37
C ARG A 37 4.05 14.80 -42.85
N LYS A 38 3.86 13.72 -43.62
CA LYS A 38 3.15 12.51 -43.16
C LYS A 38 3.92 11.74 -42.09
N GLN A 39 5.23 11.56 -42.23
CA GLN A 39 6.08 10.96 -41.20
C GLN A 39 6.16 11.81 -39.94
N ASP A 40 6.25 13.13 -40.06
CA ASP A 40 6.33 14.07 -38.94
C ASP A 40 5.00 14.15 -38.18
N PHE A 41 3.87 14.11 -38.89
CA PHE A 41 2.55 13.92 -38.29
C PHE A 41 2.42 12.56 -37.59
N LEU A 42 2.94 11.47 -38.18
CA LEU A 42 2.90 10.13 -37.59
C LEU A 42 3.77 10.04 -36.32
N LYS A 43 4.94 10.68 -36.29
CA LYS A 43 5.78 10.84 -35.08
C LYS A 43 5.03 11.60 -33.99
N PHE A 44 4.37 12.71 -34.35
CA PHE A 44 3.59 13.52 -33.40
C PHE A 44 2.40 12.74 -32.84
N ALA A 45 1.62 12.07 -33.68
CA ALA A 45 0.49 11.23 -33.27
C ALA A 45 0.94 10.06 -32.38
N GLY A 46 2.03 9.37 -32.74
CA GLY A 46 2.63 8.33 -31.91
C GLY A 46 3.09 8.85 -30.55
N GLY A 47 3.69 10.04 -30.51
CA GLY A 47 4.06 10.74 -29.28
C GLY A 47 2.85 11.04 -28.40
N VAL A 48 1.76 11.58 -28.96
CA VAL A 48 0.52 11.86 -28.21
C VAL A 48 -0.08 10.58 -27.62
N VAL A 49 -0.14 9.49 -28.37
CA VAL A 49 -0.63 8.18 -27.88
C VAL A 49 0.27 7.62 -26.77
N PHE A 50 1.60 7.73 -26.92
CA PHE A 50 2.56 7.26 -25.92
C PHE A 50 2.48 8.07 -24.61
N PHE A 51 2.41 9.40 -24.71
CA PHE A 51 2.20 10.26 -23.55
C PHE A 51 0.82 10.10 -22.92
N SER A 52 -0.25 9.90 -23.68
CA SER A 52 -1.58 9.63 -23.11
C SER A 52 -1.64 8.25 -22.46
N GLY A 53 -0.96 7.25 -23.00
CA GLY A 53 -0.85 5.91 -22.41
C GLY A 53 -0.06 5.92 -21.09
N ILE A 54 1.10 6.60 -21.06
CA ILE A 54 1.88 6.81 -19.83
C ILE A 54 1.08 7.63 -18.81
N PHE A 55 0.41 8.70 -19.23
CA PHE A 55 -0.45 9.48 -18.34
C PHE A 55 -1.58 8.64 -17.76
N TYR A 56 -2.28 7.86 -18.58
CA TYR A 56 -3.37 7.00 -18.14
C TYR A 56 -2.88 5.93 -17.17
N TYR A 57 -1.76 5.25 -17.46
CA TYR A 57 -1.11 4.28 -16.57
C TYR A 57 -0.73 4.90 -15.22
N LEU A 58 -0.04 6.04 -15.23
CA LEU A 58 0.34 6.77 -14.01
C LEU A 58 -0.85 7.42 -13.27
N TYR A 59 -2.02 7.53 -13.91
CA TYR A 59 -3.25 8.08 -13.33
C TYR A 59 -4.19 6.99 -12.79
N GLU A 60 -4.10 5.75 -13.29
CA GLU A 60 -4.72 4.58 -12.65
C GLU A 60 -3.92 4.10 -11.44
N ASP A 61 -2.59 4.02 -11.54
CA ASP A 61 -1.70 3.61 -10.44
C ASP A 61 -1.87 4.52 -9.19
N LYS A 62 -2.04 5.83 -9.43
CA LYS A 62 -2.35 6.83 -8.39
C LYS A 62 -3.71 6.65 -7.70
N ARG A 63 -4.58 5.71 -8.10
CA ARG A 63 -5.87 5.45 -7.43
C ARG A 63 -5.80 4.40 -6.31
N LYS A 64 -4.61 3.87 -5.98
CA LYS A 64 -4.43 2.95 -4.85
C LYS A 64 -3.38 3.36 -3.82
N VAL A 65 -2.92 4.61 -3.84
CA VAL A 65 -2.39 5.25 -2.63
C VAL A 65 -3.55 5.53 -1.68
N PHE A 66 -3.97 4.49 -0.94
CA PHE A 66 -4.65 4.70 0.33
C PHE A 66 -3.73 5.59 1.17
N ALA A 67 -4.17 6.82 1.44
CA ALA A 67 -3.60 7.56 2.55
C ALA A 67 -3.79 6.68 3.79
N LEU A 68 -2.71 6.42 4.52
CA LEU A 68 -2.77 5.74 5.82
C LEU A 68 -3.50 6.66 6.79
N GLU A 69 -4.83 6.62 6.75
CA GLU A 69 -5.67 7.15 7.81
C GLU A 69 -5.15 6.56 9.11
N LYS A 70 -4.84 7.43 10.07
CA LYS A 70 -4.04 7.07 11.24
C LYS A 70 -4.91 6.32 12.24
N VAL A 71 -5.15 5.04 11.96
CA VAL A 71 -6.04 4.16 12.70
C VAL A 71 -5.68 4.19 14.18
N THR A 72 -6.59 4.73 15.00
CA THR A 72 -6.50 4.72 16.45
C THR A 72 -7.26 3.50 16.98
N PRO A 73 -6.57 2.44 17.43
CA PRO A 73 -7.22 1.20 17.82
C PRO A 73 -7.99 1.36 19.12
N GLY A 74 -9.13 0.67 19.23
CA GLY A 74 -9.91 0.61 20.47
C GLY A 74 -10.67 1.90 20.82
N VAL A 75 -10.84 2.82 19.87
CA VAL A 75 -11.84 3.90 19.97
C VAL A 75 -13.24 3.31 19.75
N HIS A 76 -14.29 3.80 20.41
CA HIS A 76 -15.67 3.38 20.17
C HIS A 76 -16.09 3.66 18.71
N LYS A 77 -16.85 2.76 18.08
CA LYS A 77 -17.32 2.91 16.69
C LYS A 77 -18.85 2.79 16.61
N GLU A 78 -19.50 3.91 16.33
CA GLU A 78 -20.95 3.98 16.13
C GLU A 78 -21.44 2.95 15.08
N GLY A 79 -22.60 2.35 15.34
CA GLY A 79 -23.22 1.37 14.44
C GLY A 79 -22.63 -0.06 14.48
N LEU A 80 -21.55 -0.31 15.22
CA LEU A 80 -21.14 -1.66 15.57
C LEU A 80 -21.93 -2.19 16.78
N LYS A 81 -22.01 -3.52 16.91
CA LYS A 81 -22.60 -4.19 18.09
C LYS A 81 -21.73 -3.98 19.32
N SER A 82 -22.35 -3.73 20.47
CA SER A 82 -21.69 -3.80 21.78
C SER A 82 -21.81 -5.20 22.38
N TYR A 83 -20.77 -5.63 23.09
CA TYR A 83 -20.64 -6.95 23.72
C TYR A 83 -20.16 -6.80 25.17
N THR A 84 -20.77 -7.52 26.13
CA THR A 84 -20.34 -7.47 27.54
C THR A 84 -19.06 -8.31 27.77
N ILE A 85 -18.37 -8.07 28.88
CA ILE A 85 -17.14 -8.82 29.23
C ILE A 85 -17.47 -10.33 29.41
N GLU A 86 -18.63 -10.66 29.97
CA GLU A 86 -19.11 -12.04 30.18
C GLU A 86 -19.56 -12.70 28.88
N GLU A 87 -19.87 -11.92 27.84
CA GLU A 87 -20.06 -12.45 26.49
C GLU A 87 -18.71 -12.75 25.84
N ILE A 88 -17.80 -11.77 25.80
CA ILE A 88 -16.46 -11.92 25.21
C ILE A 88 -15.69 -13.07 25.88
N GLY A 89 -15.81 -13.24 27.19
CA GLY A 89 -15.20 -14.33 27.96
C GLY A 89 -15.64 -15.75 27.60
N LYS A 90 -16.70 -15.94 26.79
CA LYS A 90 -17.12 -17.25 26.25
C LYS A 90 -16.36 -17.64 24.99
N HIS A 91 -15.64 -16.69 24.39
CA HIS A 91 -14.88 -16.83 23.15
C HIS A 91 -13.39 -16.99 23.48
N ASP A 92 -13.06 -18.03 24.25
CA ASP A 92 -11.72 -18.38 24.71
C ASP A 92 -11.04 -19.48 23.86
N ASN A 93 -11.77 -20.11 22.93
CA ASN A 93 -11.32 -21.33 22.24
C ASN A 93 -11.85 -21.45 20.80
N ALA A 94 -11.15 -22.26 19.98
CA ALA A 94 -11.44 -22.39 18.55
C ALA A 94 -12.82 -22.99 18.17
N LYS A 95 -13.67 -23.39 19.12
CA LYS A 95 -15.06 -23.84 18.86
C LYS A 95 -16.10 -22.73 19.05
N SER A 96 -15.91 -21.84 20.02
CA SER A 96 -16.73 -20.62 20.17
C SER A 96 -16.20 -19.46 19.33
N GLY A 97 -14.94 -19.52 18.90
CA GLY A 97 -14.19 -18.38 18.38
C GLY A 97 -13.30 -17.81 19.48
N ILE A 98 -12.22 -17.15 19.08
CA ILE A 98 -11.19 -16.63 19.99
C ILE A 98 -11.25 -15.11 19.90
N TRP A 99 -11.94 -14.48 20.84
CA TRP A 99 -12.12 -13.04 20.87
C TRP A 99 -11.21 -12.40 21.92
N ILE A 100 -10.89 -11.14 21.67
CA ILE A 100 -10.12 -10.27 22.56
C ILE A 100 -10.71 -8.86 22.55
N TYR A 101 -10.39 -8.06 23.54
CA TYR A 101 -10.67 -6.63 23.50
C TYR A 101 -9.44 -5.76 23.83
N TYR A 102 -9.51 -4.51 23.38
CA TYR A 102 -8.53 -3.47 23.61
C TYR A 102 -9.28 -2.14 23.69
N LYS A 103 -9.28 -1.51 24.87
CA LYS A 103 -10.13 -0.37 25.21
C LYS A 103 -11.59 -0.66 24.84
N ASP A 104 -12.20 0.14 23.97
CA ASP A 104 -13.60 0.02 23.58
C ASP A 104 -13.83 -0.92 22.38
N GLY A 105 -12.80 -1.53 21.80
CA GLY A 105 -12.93 -2.41 20.62
C GLY A 105 -12.88 -3.89 20.95
N VAL A 106 -13.70 -4.68 20.25
CA VAL A 106 -13.74 -6.17 20.32
C VAL A 106 -13.36 -6.76 18.97
N TYR A 107 -12.50 -7.77 18.96
CA TYR A 107 -11.88 -8.34 17.77
C TYR A 107 -11.91 -9.86 17.81
N ASP A 108 -12.16 -10.50 16.65
CA ASP A 108 -12.05 -11.95 16.50
C ASP A 108 -10.69 -12.29 15.87
N ILE A 109 -9.85 -12.98 16.64
CA ILE A 109 -8.48 -13.34 16.22
C ILE A 109 -8.34 -14.82 15.83
N THR A 110 -9.44 -15.56 15.70
CA THR A 110 -9.43 -17.02 15.46
C THR A 110 -8.53 -17.42 14.30
N ASP A 111 -8.65 -16.73 13.15
CA ASP A 111 -7.82 -16.97 11.95
C ASP A 111 -6.37 -16.45 12.08
N PHE A 112 -6.07 -15.63 13.08
CA PHE A 112 -4.76 -15.01 13.28
C PHE A 112 -3.89 -15.75 14.32
N VAL A 113 -4.49 -16.48 15.26
CA VAL A 113 -3.76 -17.22 16.32
C VAL A 113 -2.67 -18.16 15.77
N ALA A 114 -2.92 -18.82 14.64
CA ALA A 114 -1.95 -19.71 13.98
C ALA A 114 -0.84 -18.95 13.20
N LYS A 115 -1.03 -17.65 12.92
CA LYS A 115 -0.12 -16.78 12.17
C LYS A 115 0.69 -15.85 13.10
N HIS A 116 0.38 -15.84 14.39
CA HIS A 116 0.97 -14.96 15.39
C HIS A 116 2.49 -15.19 15.57
N PRO A 117 3.34 -14.16 15.46
CA PRO A 117 4.78 -14.28 15.71
C PRO A 117 5.10 -14.80 17.13
N GLY A 118 5.95 -15.81 17.23
CA GLY A 118 6.19 -16.51 18.50
C GLY A 118 5.14 -17.58 18.86
N GLY A 119 4.16 -17.82 17.98
CA GLY A 119 3.22 -18.93 18.07
C GLY A 119 1.94 -18.64 18.87
N SER A 120 1.01 -19.59 18.79
CA SER A 120 -0.33 -19.53 19.39
C SER A 120 -0.31 -19.46 20.92
N SER A 121 0.61 -20.18 21.58
CA SER A 121 0.65 -20.32 23.04
C SER A 121 0.80 -19.02 23.83
N LYS A 122 1.24 -17.92 23.20
CA LYS A 122 1.33 -16.60 23.83
C LYS A 122 0.08 -15.76 23.61
N ILE A 123 -0.44 -15.68 22.38
CA ILE A 123 -1.66 -14.93 22.09
C ILE A 123 -2.90 -15.55 22.76
N MET A 124 -2.94 -16.88 22.92
CA MET A 124 -4.00 -17.57 23.67
C MET A 124 -4.06 -17.22 25.17
N MET A 125 -3.01 -16.60 25.75
CA MET A 125 -3.06 -16.14 27.15
C MET A 125 -4.04 -14.98 27.36
N ALA A 126 -4.45 -14.28 26.29
CA ALA A 126 -5.38 -13.16 26.33
C ALA A 126 -6.79 -13.52 25.82
N ALA A 127 -7.05 -14.78 25.44
CA ALA A 127 -8.33 -15.21 24.88
C ALA A 127 -9.49 -14.96 25.86
N GLY A 128 -10.58 -14.38 25.37
CA GLY A 128 -11.71 -13.89 26.18
C GLY A 128 -11.42 -12.63 27.03
N GLY A 129 -10.23 -12.02 26.91
CA GLY A 129 -9.75 -10.97 27.82
C GLY A 129 -9.24 -9.69 27.15
N SER A 130 -8.73 -8.77 27.98
CA SER A 130 -8.01 -7.57 27.50
C SER A 130 -6.59 -7.93 27.11
N ILE A 131 -6.11 -7.41 25.98
CA ILE A 131 -4.71 -7.50 25.59
C ILE A 131 -3.81 -6.44 26.27
N GLU A 132 -4.39 -5.45 26.95
CA GLU A 132 -3.65 -4.29 27.49
C GLU A 132 -2.54 -4.67 28.49
N PRO A 133 -2.74 -5.60 29.45
CA PRO A 133 -1.66 -6.05 30.34
C PRO A 133 -0.51 -6.72 29.59
N PHE A 134 -0.82 -7.43 28.49
CA PHE A 134 0.17 -8.11 27.67
C PHE A 134 0.92 -7.14 26.76
N TRP A 135 0.25 -6.15 26.17
CA TRP A 135 0.88 -5.10 25.35
C TRP A 135 1.70 -4.10 26.15
N MET A 136 1.44 -3.97 27.45
CA MET A 136 2.26 -3.21 28.39
C MET A 136 3.61 -3.91 28.70
N ILE A 137 3.61 -5.24 28.78
CA ILE A 137 4.84 -6.05 28.93
C ILE A 137 5.58 -6.15 27.59
N PHE A 138 4.86 -6.53 26.53
CA PHE A 138 5.40 -6.76 25.19
C PHE A 138 5.15 -5.56 24.30
N ALA A 139 5.79 -4.43 24.62
CA ALA A 139 5.53 -3.15 23.95
C ALA A 139 5.83 -3.11 22.44
N ASN A 140 6.49 -4.14 21.89
CA ASN A 140 6.70 -4.33 20.45
C ASN A 140 5.38 -4.38 19.65
N HIS A 141 4.23 -4.64 20.31
CA HIS A 141 2.91 -4.56 19.68
C HIS A 141 2.41 -3.12 19.45
N ASN A 142 3.02 -2.12 20.11
CA ASN A 142 2.56 -0.73 20.11
C ASN A 142 3.05 0.05 18.88
N VAL A 143 2.88 -0.53 17.68
CA VAL A 143 3.28 0.04 16.38
C VAL A 143 2.07 0.17 15.43
N PRO A 144 2.03 1.21 14.56
CA PRO A 144 0.85 1.51 13.73
C PRO A 144 0.37 0.36 12.83
N GLU A 145 1.29 -0.49 12.39
CA GLU A 145 1.02 -1.64 11.52
C GLU A 145 0.24 -2.73 12.26
N ILE A 146 0.60 -3.01 13.51
CA ILE A 146 -0.09 -3.98 14.38
C ILE A 146 -1.45 -3.42 14.83
N TYR A 147 -1.53 -2.12 15.08
CA TYR A 147 -2.82 -1.45 15.34
C TYR A 147 -3.78 -1.53 14.15
N SER A 148 -3.28 -1.33 12.93
CA SER A 148 -4.06 -1.43 11.69
C SER A 148 -4.49 -2.88 11.41
N LEU A 149 -3.63 -3.86 11.70
CA LEU A 149 -3.94 -5.28 11.61
C LEU A 149 -5.03 -5.69 12.63
N LEU A 150 -4.94 -5.22 13.88
CA LEU A 150 -5.95 -5.48 14.90
C LEU A 150 -7.33 -4.94 14.47
N GLU A 151 -7.38 -3.69 14.00
CA GLU A 151 -8.64 -3.06 13.59
C GLU A 151 -9.26 -3.66 12.32
N SER A 152 -8.49 -4.39 11.49
CA SER A 152 -9.07 -5.20 10.40
C SER A 152 -9.80 -6.46 10.86
N MET A 153 -9.58 -6.88 12.12
CA MET A 153 -10.22 -8.04 12.76
C MET A 153 -11.38 -7.63 13.69
N ARG A 154 -11.82 -6.37 13.63
CA ARG A 154 -12.81 -5.81 14.57
C ARG A 154 -14.23 -6.28 14.25
N ILE A 155 -14.91 -6.78 15.29
CA ILE A 155 -16.30 -7.25 15.22
C ILE A 155 -17.29 -6.34 15.98
N GLY A 156 -16.82 -5.54 16.94
CA GLY A 156 -17.71 -4.81 17.83
C GLY A 156 -17.07 -3.76 18.72
N ASN A 157 -17.86 -3.32 19.69
CA ASN A 157 -17.49 -2.47 20.81
C ASN A 157 -17.62 -3.25 22.13
N VAL A 158 -16.88 -2.84 23.16
CA VAL A 158 -17.10 -3.33 24.54
C VAL A 158 -18.22 -2.52 25.18
N ASP A 159 -19.21 -3.21 25.75
CA ASP A 159 -20.20 -2.59 26.64
C ASP A 159 -19.61 -2.50 28.05
N MET A 160 -19.27 -1.28 28.46
CA MET A 160 -18.69 -0.93 29.75
C MET A 160 -18.99 0.54 30.06
N THR A 161 -19.34 0.84 31.31
CA THR A 161 -19.53 2.22 31.78
C THR A 161 -18.21 3.00 31.82
N ALA A 162 -18.30 4.34 31.85
CA ALA A 162 -17.12 5.19 32.01
C ALA A 162 -16.40 4.93 33.36
N GLU A 163 -17.16 4.60 34.40
CA GLU A 163 -16.63 4.32 35.74
C GLU A 163 -15.81 3.04 35.77
N GLU A 164 -16.32 1.94 35.19
CA GLU A 164 -15.58 0.68 35.07
C GLU A 164 -14.34 0.82 34.19
N LYS A 165 -14.41 1.61 33.10
CA LYS A 165 -13.25 1.91 32.25
C LYS A 165 -12.16 2.66 33.03
N SER A 166 -12.53 3.65 33.86
CA SER A 166 -11.60 4.38 34.71
C SER A 166 -10.95 3.48 35.76
N GLN A 167 -11.74 2.72 36.53
CA GLN A 167 -11.23 1.79 37.54
C GLN A 167 -10.27 0.74 36.93
N LYS A 168 -10.61 0.23 35.74
CA LYS A 168 -9.81 -0.77 35.02
C LYS A 168 -8.54 -0.18 34.43
N ALA A 169 -8.54 1.08 34.00
CA ALA A 169 -7.34 1.80 33.60
C ALA A 169 -6.40 2.07 34.78
N GLU A 170 -6.94 2.44 35.95
CA GLU A 170 -6.17 2.63 37.19
C GLU A 170 -5.59 1.32 37.74
N ALA A 171 -6.26 0.18 37.51
CA ALA A 171 -5.77 -1.15 37.89
C ALA A 171 -4.61 -1.68 37.03
N ILE A 172 -4.27 -1.04 35.90
CA ILE A 172 -3.17 -1.46 35.01
C ILE A 172 -1.82 -0.97 35.59
N HIS A 173 -1.22 -1.81 36.44
CA HIS A 173 0.10 -1.55 37.05
C HIS A 173 1.25 -1.73 36.04
N ASP A 174 1.98 -0.65 35.77
CA ASP A 174 3.19 -0.64 34.92
C ASP A 174 4.34 -1.49 35.51
N PRO A 175 4.70 -2.64 34.89
CA PRO A 175 5.74 -3.53 35.38
C PRO A 175 7.15 -2.91 35.28
N TYR A 176 7.32 -1.83 34.51
CA TYR A 176 8.57 -1.10 34.36
C TYR A 176 8.65 0.18 35.20
N ALA A 177 7.66 0.45 36.07
CA ALA A 177 7.61 1.67 36.89
C ALA A 177 8.85 1.87 37.78
N ASN A 178 9.45 0.77 38.26
CA ASN A 178 10.63 0.77 39.13
C ASN A 178 11.95 0.51 38.38
N GLU A 179 11.99 0.66 37.05
CA GLU A 179 13.25 0.51 36.31
C GLU A 179 14.30 1.57 36.72
N PRO A 180 15.59 1.20 36.81
CA PRO A 180 16.64 2.14 37.14
C PRO A 180 16.83 3.19 36.03
N LYS A 181 17.34 4.37 36.41
CA LYS A 181 17.74 5.41 35.46
C LYS A 181 19.10 5.06 34.85
N ARG A 182 19.18 4.97 33.51
CA ARG A 182 20.44 4.68 32.78
C ARG A 182 21.14 5.97 32.34
N HIS A 183 22.40 5.87 31.95
CA HIS A 183 23.21 7.01 31.53
C HIS A 183 22.71 7.62 30.21
N LYS A 184 22.69 8.97 30.14
CA LYS A 184 22.12 9.73 29.00
C LYS A 184 22.87 9.57 27.67
N ALA A 185 24.10 9.07 27.69
CA ALA A 185 24.88 8.84 26.47
C ALA A 185 24.47 7.58 25.70
N LEU A 186 23.69 6.67 26.31
CA LEU A 186 23.21 5.48 25.62
C LEU A 186 22.20 5.84 24.53
N LYS A 187 22.38 5.30 23.33
CA LYS A 187 21.40 5.38 22.24
C LYS A 187 20.25 4.42 22.56
N VAL A 188 19.10 4.96 22.92
CA VAL A 188 17.91 4.19 23.28
C VAL A 188 17.22 3.67 22.02
N ASN A 189 17.08 2.36 21.93
CA ASN A 189 16.36 1.66 20.85
C ASN A 189 14.93 1.24 21.29
N GLY A 190 14.70 1.09 22.60
CA GLY A 190 13.39 0.82 23.20
C GLY A 190 13.31 1.33 24.64
N LEU A 191 12.16 1.84 25.07
CA LEU A 191 11.98 2.45 26.40
C LEU A 191 11.45 1.48 27.46
N LYS A 192 10.57 0.55 27.10
CA LYS A 192 9.92 -0.44 27.98
C LYS A 192 9.69 -1.73 27.20
N PRO A 193 10.33 -2.87 27.54
CA PRO A 193 11.55 -2.93 28.35
C PRO A 193 12.64 -2.00 27.78
N PHE A 194 13.52 -1.49 28.64
CA PHE A 194 14.59 -0.61 28.18
C PHE A 194 15.66 -1.39 27.39
N CYS A 195 15.86 -0.99 26.14
CA CYS A 195 16.90 -1.52 25.26
C CYS A 195 17.70 -0.34 24.70
N ALA A 196 19.02 -0.35 24.89
CA ALA A 196 19.90 0.71 24.42
C ALA A 196 21.30 0.18 24.13
N GLU A 197 22.05 0.89 23.29
CA GLU A 197 23.43 0.58 22.92
C GLU A 197 24.36 1.77 23.25
N PRO A 198 25.64 1.53 23.56
CA PRO A 198 26.62 2.62 23.67
C PRO A 198 26.87 3.26 22.28
N PRO A 199 27.23 4.55 22.21
CA PRO A 199 27.68 5.18 20.98
C PRO A 199 28.85 4.41 20.34
N ALA A 200 28.81 4.25 19.01
CA ALA A 200 29.83 3.47 18.28
C ALA A 200 31.30 3.88 18.55
N PRO A 201 31.67 5.16 18.78
CA PRO A 201 33.03 5.51 19.19
C PRO A 201 33.46 4.90 20.54
N MET A 202 32.56 4.85 21.52
CA MET A 202 32.85 4.32 22.86
C MET A 202 33.14 2.81 22.86
N LEU A 203 32.71 2.08 21.82
CA LEU A 203 33.02 0.65 21.63
C LEU A 203 34.49 0.38 21.27
N VAL A 204 35.27 1.41 20.90
CA VAL A 204 36.69 1.26 20.51
C VAL A 204 37.65 2.09 21.37
N GLU A 205 37.16 2.90 22.31
CA GLU A 205 37.98 3.70 23.23
C GLU A 205 38.69 2.85 24.32
N SER A 206 38.10 1.72 24.71
CA SER A 206 38.61 0.85 25.78
C SER A 206 38.30 -0.61 25.49
N PHE A 207 39.20 -1.51 25.86
CA PHE A 207 38.95 -2.96 25.87
C PHE A 207 37.94 -3.38 26.94
N LEU A 208 37.78 -2.58 27.99
CA LEU A 208 36.80 -2.77 29.07
C LEU A 208 35.70 -1.71 28.94
N THR A 209 34.48 -2.15 28.62
CA THR A 209 33.28 -1.29 28.59
C THR A 209 32.96 -0.78 30.00
N PRO A 210 32.70 0.53 30.20
CA PRO A 210 32.23 1.04 31.48
C PRO A 210 30.81 0.55 31.83
N LEU A 211 30.51 0.53 33.12
CA LEU A 211 29.21 0.14 33.71
C LEU A 211 28.28 1.35 33.90
#